data_AF-A0A2V9K9A4-F1
#
_entry.id   AF-A0A2V9K9A4-F1
#
_cell.length_a   1.000
_cell.length_b   1.000
_cell.length_c   1.000
_cell.angle_alpha   90.00
_cell.angle_beta   90.00
_cell.angle_gamma   90.00
#
_symmetry.space_group_name_H-M   'P 1'
#
loop_
_entity.id
_entity.type
_entity.pdbx_description
1 polymer ?
#
loop_
_entity_poly.entity_id
_entity_poly.type
_entity_poly.pdbx_seq_one_letter_code
_entity_poly.pdbx_strand_id
1 'polypeptide(L)'
;MNRAKAWVFKINTKRGWEFDQYFRSRARGAYEMGDEGWIRSASSLRYLREEVRRGDVFFCYEVDRKRVVGVTRAASDGRDVGLGSLVDFVAPDRAVRLEYPLLRRPDLDHILAFSPKRGRGTVQKIDADEFRRLRRILLAKNPRQAAKIQSLVG
;
A
#
# COMPACT_ATOMS: atom_id res chain seq x y z
N MET A 1 -7.02 11.39 -18.75
CA MET A 1 -6.49 11.22 -17.37
C MET A 1 -6.18 9.75 -17.16
N ASN A 2 -4.93 9.39 -16.88
CA ASN A 2 -4.59 8.00 -16.56
C ASN A 2 -5.23 7.61 -15.22
N ARG A 3 -5.91 6.45 -15.19
CA ARG A 3 -6.52 5.91 -13.98
C ARG A 3 -5.41 5.54 -12.99
N ALA A 4 -5.54 5.93 -11.73
CA ALA A 4 -4.56 5.60 -10.69
C ALA A 4 -4.31 4.09 -10.63
N LYS A 5 -3.04 3.69 -10.58
CA LYS A 5 -2.65 2.29 -10.40
C LYS A 5 -2.81 1.90 -8.94
N ALA A 6 -2.89 0.60 -8.68
CA ALA A 6 -2.95 0.05 -7.34
C ALA A 6 -1.73 -0.82 -7.06
N TRP A 7 -1.21 -0.67 -5.86
CA TRP A 7 0.00 -1.31 -5.39
C TRP A 7 -0.24 -1.89 -3.99
N VAL A 8 0.47 -2.97 -3.67
CA VAL A 8 0.63 -3.40 -2.29
C VAL A 8 2.02 -2.99 -1.82
N PHE A 9 2.08 -2.39 -0.64
CA PHE A 9 3.32 -2.14 0.10
C PHE A 9 3.38 -3.11 1.29
N LYS A 10 4.38 -3.98 1.29
CA LYS A 10 4.50 -5.11 2.20
C LYS A 10 5.54 -4.84 3.26
N ILE A 11 5.16 -4.96 4.52
CA ILE A 11 6.11 -4.86 5.64
C ILE A 11 6.09 -6.16 6.46
N ASN A 12 7.15 -6.39 7.22
CA ASN A 12 7.19 -7.47 8.20
C ASN A 12 7.37 -6.85 9.58
N THR A 13 6.36 -6.97 10.45
CA THR A 13 6.37 -6.31 11.76
C THR A 13 7.45 -6.84 12.69
N LYS A 14 7.88 -8.09 12.48
CA LYS A 14 9.03 -8.69 13.19
C LYS A 14 10.38 -8.08 12.83
N ARG A 15 10.45 -7.21 11.81
CA ARG A 15 11.66 -6.48 11.39
C ARG A 15 11.64 -5.00 11.83
N GLY A 16 10.79 -4.64 12.79
CA GLY A 16 10.78 -3.34 13.46
C GLY A 16 9.87 -2.28 12.83
N TRP A 17 9.26 -2.56 11.68
CA TRP A 17 8.34 -1.65 11.02
C TRP A 17 6.88 -2.05 11.21
N GLU A 18 6.04 -1.13 11.67
CA GLU A 18 4.58 -1.32 11.76
C GLU A 18 3.86 -0.15 11.08
N PHE A 19 2.82 -0.44 10.29
CA PHE A 19 2.03 0.60 9.64
C PHE A 19 1.29 1.49 10.64
N ASP A 20 1.03 1.00 11.86
CA ASP A 20 0.44 1.83 12.92
C ASP A 20 1.34 3.03 13.28
N GLN A 21 2.66 2.94 13.09
CA GLN A 21 3.57 4.09 13.26
C GLN A 21 3.24 5.21 12.27
N TYR A 22 2.98 4.85 11.01
CA TYR A 22 2.52 5.77 9.98
C TYR A 22 1.12 6.32 10.30
N PHE A 23 0.13 5.44 10.51
CA PHE A 23 -1.27 5.87 10.69
C PHE A 23 -1.52 6.69 11.96
N ARG A 24 -0.68 6.54 13.00
CA ARG A 24 -0.78 7.30 14.25
C ARG A 24 0.17 8.49 14.31
N SER A 25 1.01 8.67 13.30
CA SER A 25 1.93 9.79 13.24
C SER A 25 1.17 11.12 13.22
N ARG A 26 1.75 12.14 13.86
CA ARG A 26 1.28 13.53 13.83
C ARG A 26 1.91 14.35 12.71
N ALA A 27 2.66 13.70 11.80
CA ALA A 27 3.25 14.35 10.65
C ALA A 27 2.17 15.02 9.78
N ARG A 28 2.42 16.27 9.38
CA ARG A 28 1.49 17.07 8.57
C ARG A 28 1.86 17.11 7.08
N GLY A 29 3.01 16.53 6.72
CA GLY A 29 3.53 16.49 5.36
C GLY A 29 3.45 15.09 4.75
N ALA A 30 4.05 14.95 3.56
CA ALA A 30 4.29 13.64 2.98
C ALA A 30 5.08 12.76 3.96
N TYR A 31 4.72 11.49 4.05
CA TYR A 31 5.36 10.54 4.95
C TYR A 31 6.31 9.65 4.16
N GLU A 32 7.58 9.75 4.47
CA GLU A 32 8.65 9.00 3.81
C GLU A 32 8.49 7.49 4.02
N MET A 33 8.50 6.72 2.91
CA MET A 33 8.28 5.29 2.96
C MET A 33 9.31 4.51 2.15
N GLY A 34 10.13 3.77 2.87
CA GLY A 34 11.08 2.82 2.28
C GLY A 34 12.30 3.51 1.69
N ASP A 35 13.48 3.03 2.06
CA ASP A 35 14.75 3.43 1.45
C ASP A 35 15.39 2.22 0.75
N GLU A 36 16.53 2.43 0.09
CA GLU A 36 17.30 1.35 -0.54
C GLU A 36 17.98 0.41 0.47
N GLY A 37 18.14 0.86 1.72
CA GLY A 37 18.58 0.03 2.83
C GLY A 37 17.60 -1.11 3.13
N TRP A 38 16.30 -0.85 2.94
CA TRP A 38 15.19 -1.76 3.18
C TRP A 38 14.63 -2.43 1.91
N ILE A 39 14.37 -1.67 0.83
CA ILE A 39 13.78 -2.19 -0.41
C ILE A 39 14.89 -2.60 -1.37
N ARG A 40 15.26 -3.89 -1.34
CA ARG A 40 16.36 -4.42 -2.15
C ARG A 40 15.92 -5.24 -3.37
N SER A 41 14.62 -5.52 -3.51
CA SER A 41 14.12 -6.33 -4.60
C SER A 41 14.17 -5.53 -5.91
N ALA A 42 14.91 -6.01 -6.90
CA ALA A 42 15.05 -5.36 -8.20
C ALA A 42 13.69 -5.06 -8.86
N SER A 43 12.71 -5.98 -8.75
CA SER A 43 11.37 -5.74 -9.28
C SER A 43 10.60 -4.66 -8.51
N SER A 44 10.72 -4.61 -7.17
CA SER A 44 10.13 -3.53 -6.38
C SER A 44 10.77 -2.17 -6.67
N LEU A 45 12.10 -2.12 -6.81
CA LEU A 45 12.82 -0.91 -7.20
C LEU A 45 12.39 -0.44 -8.60
N ARG A 46 12.31 -1.36 -9.57
CA ARG A 46 11.81 -1.07 -10.91
C ARG A 46 10.38 -0.50 -10.88
N TYR A 47 9.46 -1.13 -10.14
CA TYR A 47 8.09 -0.63 -10.00
C TYR A 47 8.04 0.78 -9.43
N LEU A 48 8.81 1.04 -8.37
CA LEU A 48 8.88 2.37 -7.74
C LEU A 48 9.42 3.40 -8.74
N ARG A 49 10.58 3.15 -9.33
CA ARG A 49 11.27 4.11 -10.21
C ARG A 49 10.51 4.38 -11.51
N GLU A 50 9.98 3.34 -12.14
CA GLU A 50 9.45 3.46 -13.50
C GLU A 50 7.94 3.65 -13.54
N GLU A 51 7.19 3.03 -12.62
CA GLU A 51 5.75 2.85 -12.78
C GLU A 51 4.88 3.58 -11.76
N VAL A 52 5.35 3.77 -10.52
CA VAL A 52 4.61 4.45 -9.45
C VAL A 52 4.54 5.94 -9.77
N ARG A 53 3.33 6.50 -9.68
CA ARG A 53 3.08 7.93 -9.86
C ARG A 53 2.30 8.51 -8.69
N ARG A 54 2.48 9.80 -8.45
CA ARG A 54 1.70 10.56 -7.48
C ARG A 54 0.21 10.30 -7.70
N GLY A 55 -0.50 10.01 -6.61
CA GLY A 55 -1.92 9.68 -6.62
C GLY A 55 -2.25 8.19 -6.77
N ASP A 56 -1.27 7.34 -7.10
CA ASP A 56 -1.45 5.89 -7.09
C ASP A 56 -1.86 5.37 -5.70
N VAL A 57 -2.64 4.31 -5.69
CA VAL A 57 -3.20 3.71 -4.47
C VAL A 57 -2.24 2.69 -3.89
N PHE A 58 -2.00 2.76 -2.59
CA PHE A 58 -1.19 1.78 -1.85
C PHE A 58 -2.02 1.08 -0.76
N PHE A 59 -2.03 -0.25 -0.83
CA PHE A 59 -2.55 -1.12 0.22
C PHE A 59 -1.42 -1.50 1.18
N CYS A 60 -1.62 -1.19 2.46
CA CYS A 60 -0.64 -1.38 3.52
C CYS A 60 -0.76 -2.80 4.10
N TYR A 61 0.12 -3.72 3.67
CA TYR A 61 0.06 -5.15 4.01
C TYR A 61 1.15 -5.57 5.00
N GLU A 62 0.73 -6.11 6.15
CA GLU A 62 1.61 -6.76 7.12
C GLU A 62 1.74 -8.24 6.77
N VAL A 63 2.91 -8.66 6.29
CA VAL A 63 3.14 -10.01 5.73
C VAL A 63 3.05 -11.09 6.80
N ASP A 64 3.64 -10.85 7.95
CA ASP A 64 3.69 -11.78 9.08
C ASP A 64 2.34 -11.92 9.79
N ARG A 65 1.59 -10.83 9.89
CA ARG A 65 0.21 -10.80 10.39
C ARG A 65 -0.83 -11.15 9.31
N LYS A 66 -0.38 -11.33 8.06
CA LYS A 66 -1.18 -11.74 6.90
C LYS A 66 -2.43 -10.88 6.68
N ARG A 67 -2.31 -9.56 6.75
CA ARG A 67 -3.46 -8.65 6.67
C ARG A 67 -3.14 -7.31 6.02
N VAL A 68 -4.13 -6.73 5.35
CA VAL A 68 -4.12 -5.31 4.96
C VAL A 68 -4.73 -4.50 6.09
N VAL A 69 -3.96 -3.56 6.63
CA VAL A 69 -4.37 -2.72 7.77
C VAL A 69 -4.81 -1.31 7.37
N GLY A 70 -4.57 -0.92 6.12
CA GLY A 70 -4.86 0.42 5.67
C GLY A 70 -4.71 0.64 4.17
N VAL A 71 -5.19 1.78 3.71
CA VAL A 71 -5.07 2.27 2.34
C VAL A 71 -4.65 3.73 2.35
N THR A 72 -3.79 4.08 1.40
CA THR A 72 -3.24 5.44 1.24
C THR A 72 -3.00 5.73 -0.24
N ARG A 73 -2.51 6.93 -0.54
CA ARG A 73 -2.04 7.34 -1.86
C ARG A 73 -0.56 7.74 -1.83
N ALA A 74 0.09 7.60 -2.97
CA ALA A 74 1.41 8.17 -3.21
C ALA A 74 1.33 9.71 -3.21
N ALA A 75 2.11 10.35 -2.34
CA ALA A 75 2.31 11.80 -2.34
C ALA A 75 3.40 12.26 -3.33
N SER A 76 4.21 11.34 -3.82
CA SER A 76 5.25 11.57 -4.81
C SER A 76 5.18 10.53 -5.92
N ASP A 77 5.85 10.79 -7.04
CA ASP A 77 6.29 9.71 -7.91
C ASP A 77 7.29 8.84 -7.14
N GLY A 78 7.43 7.57 -7.54
CA GLY A 78 8.55 6.78 -7.04
C GLY A 78 9.85 7.27 -7.67
N ARG A 79 10.95 7.17 -6.93
CA ARG A 79 12.22 7.81 -7.27
C ARG A 79 13.40 6.89 -7.06
N ASP A 80 14.47 7.19 -7.78
CA ASP A 80 15.79 6.61 -7.58
C ASP A 80 16.57 7.58 -6.70
N VAL A 81 16.65 7.28 -5.40
CA VAL A 81 17.39 8.11 -4.45
C VAL A 81 18.37 7.21 -3.73
N GLY A 82 19.68 7.41 -3.94
CA GLY A 82 20.69 6.57 -3.30
C GLY A 82 20.53 6.52 -1.78
N LEU A 83 20.34 7.68 -1.13
CA LEU A 83 19.99 7.80 0.29
C LEU A 83 18.73 8.69 0.41
N GLY A 84 17.59 8.07 0.70
CA GLY A 84 16.32 8.75 0.90
C GLY A 84 15.14 7.81 0.71
N SER A 85 13.91 8.32 0.91
CA SER A 85 12.73 7.50 0.64
C SER A 85 12.47 7.32 -0.85
N LEU A 86 12.14 6.10 -1.26
CA LEU A 86 11.86 5.71 -2.65
C LEU A 86 10.44 6.09 -3.08
N VAL A 87 9.55 6.34 -2.13
CA VAL A 87 8.20 6.88 -2.34
C VAL A 87 7.73 7.55 -1.05
N ASP A 88 6.89 8.57 -1.18
CA ASP A 88 6.19 9.14 -0.04
C ASP A 88 4.71 8.80 -0.08
N PHE A 89 4.12 8.53 1.08
CA PHE A 89 2.68 8.49 1.25
C PHE A 89 2.12 9.86 1.61
N VAL A 90 0.83 10.08 1.34
CA VAL A 90 0.13 11.27 1.85
C VAL A 90 0.17 11.32 3.38
N ALA A 91 -0.10 12.48 3.96
CA ALA A 91 -0.20 12.62 5.40
C ALA A 91 -1.23 11.64 6.00
N PRO A 92 -1.04 11.14 7.24
CA PRO A 92 -1.90 10.12 7.84
C PRO A 92 -3.39 10.49 7.92
N ASP A 93 -3.70 11.77 8.07
CA ASP A 93 -5.07 12.30 8.08
C ASP A 93 -5.79 12.13 6.73
N ARG A 94 -5.03 12.06 5.63
CA ARG A 94 -5.52 11.79 4.27
C ARG A 94 -5.53 10.29 3.93
N ALA A 95 -5.03 9.43 4.79
CA ALA A 95 -5.09 7.98 4.62
C ALA A 95 -6.23 7.35 5.44
N VAL A 96 -6.44 6.04 5.25
CA VAL A 96 -7.41 5.26 6.03
C VAL A 96 -6.70 4.08 6.67
N ARG A 97 -6.65 4.09 8.00
CA ARG A 97 -6.44 2.89 8.82
C ARG A 97 -7.77 2.16 8.92
N LEU A 98 -7.81 0.89 8.54
CA LEU A 98 -9.04 0.11 8.51
C LEU A 98 -9.51 -0.23 9.93
N GLU A 99 -10.80 -0.02 10.19
CA GLU A 99 -11.46 -0.53 11.40
C GLU A 99 -11.51 -2.07 11.35
N TYR A 100 -11.79 -2.62 10.17
CA TYR A 100 -11.79 -4.06 9.89
C TYR A 100 -10.74 -4.41 8.82
N PRO A 101 -9.51 -4.80 9.25
CA PRO A 101 -8.45 -5.24 8.35
C PRO A 101 -8.89 -6.37 7.41
N LEU A 102 -8.35 -6.39 6.18
CA LEU A 102 -8.58 -7.50 5.25
C LEU A 102 -7.57 -8.62 5.54
N LEU A 103 -8.04 -9.83 5.78
CA LEU A 103 -7.21 -10.98 6.10
C LEU A 103 -6.78 -11.72 4.83
N ARG A 104 -5.61 -12.37 4.85
CA ARG A 104 -5.11 -13.18 3.72
C ARG A 104 -6.13 -14.22 3.27
N ARG A 105 -6.91 -14.78 4.20
CA ARG A 105 -8.11 -15.57 3.99
C ARG A 105 -9.19 -15.09 4.97
N PRO A 106 -10.46 -14.96 4.56
CA PRO A 106 -10.96 -15.23 3.21
C PRO A 106 -10.83 -14.04 2.25
N ASP A 107 -10.40 -12.86 2.69
CA ASP A 107 -10.60 -11.63 1.90
C ASP A 107 -9.68 -11.48 0.68
N LEU A 108 -8.46 -12.02 0.74
CA LEU A 108 -7.40 -11.76 -0.25
C LEU A 108 -6.93 -13.03 -1.00
N ASP A 109 -7.55 -14.18 -0.76
CA ASP A 109 -7.22 -15.49 -1.35
C ASP A 109 -7.17 -15.46 -2.88
N HIS A 110 -8.07 -14.69 -3.50
CA HIS A 110 -8.18 -14.51 -4.94
C HIS A 110 -7.31 -13.40 -5.54
N ILE A 111 -6.48 -12.72 -4.74
CA ILE A 111 -5.63 -11.61 -5.23
C ILE A 111 -4.16 -12.04 -5.18
N LEU A 112 -3.55 -12.19 -6.36
CA LEU A 112 -2.20 -12.71 -6.55
C LEU A 112 -1.14 -11.78 -5.96
N ALA A 113 -1.36 -10.47 -5.91
CA ALA A 113 -0.44 -9.51 -5.31
C ALA A 113 -0.18 -9.77 -3.81
N PHE A 114 -1.09 -10.43 -3.09
CA PHE A 114 -0.89 -10.84 -1.70
C PHE A 114 -0.41 -12.30 -1.57
N SER A 115 -0.23 -12.99 -2.68
CA SER A 115 0.23 -14.38 -2.74
C SER A 115 1.76 -14.46 -2.84
N PRO A 116 2.40 -15.45 -2.19
CA PRO A 116 3.83 -15.70 -2.38
C PRO A 116 4.18 -16.06 -3.84
N LYS A 117 3.20 -16.53 -4.64
CA LYS A 117 3.38 -16.87 -6.05
C LYS A 117 3.82 -15.68 -6.92
N ARG A 118 3.46 -14.44 -6.56
CA ARG A 118 3.79 -13.22 -7.33
C ARG A 118 5.11 -12.58 -6.89
N GLY A 119 5.84 -13.24 -5.99
CA GLY A 119 7.15 -12.82 -5.49
C GLY A 119 7.12 -12.36 -4.03
N ARG A 120 8.33 -12.13 -3.48
CA ARG A 120 8.55 -11.72 -2.07
C ARG A 120 8.96 -10.26 -1.91
N GLY A 121 8.92 -9.47 -2.98
CA GLY A 121 9.29 -8.04 -2.96
C GLY A 121 8.35 -7.18 -2.12
N THR A 122 8.88 -6.05 -1.62
CA THR A 122 8.18 -5.06 -0.79
C THR A 122 7.01 -4.41 -1.53
N VAL A 123 7.20 -4.08 -2.80
CA VAL A 123 6.17 -3.46 -3.63
C VAL A 123 5.75 -4.41 -4.74
N GLN A 124 4.44 -4.57 -4.93
CA GLN A 124 3.88 -5.30 -6.05
C GLN A 124 2.67 -4.58 -6.65
N LYS A 125 2.54 -4.70 -7.97
CA LYS A 125 1.39 -4.21 -8.72
C LYS A 125 0.16 -5.08 -8.45
N ILE A 126 -1.00 -4.43 -8.35
CA ILE A 126 -2.30 -5.07 -8.33
C ILE A 126 -2.93 -4.81 -9.70
N ASP A 127 -3.36 -5.87 -10.39
CA ASP A 127 -3.97 -5.71 -11.71
C ASP A 127 -5.34 -5.04 -11.60
N ALA A 128 -5.80 -4.39 -12.66
CA ALA A 128 -7.05 -3.62 -12.63
C ALA A 128 -8.27 -4.46 -12.22
N ASP A 129 -8.34 -5.72 -12.65
CA ASP A 129 -9.43 -6.64 -12.29
C ASP A 129 -9.36 -7.06 -10.82
N GLU A 130 -8.16 -7.32 -10.31
CA GLU A 130 -7.91 -7.61 -8.90
C GLU A 130 -8.26 -6.39 -8.04
N PHE A 131 -7.88 -5.19 -8.47
CA PHE A 131 -8.18 -3.95 -7.77
C PHE A 131 -9.68 -3.68 -7.70
N ARG A 132 -10.43 -3.91 -8.79
CA ARG A 132 -11.90 -3.82 -8.79
C ARG A 132 -12.56 -4.81 -7.82
N ARG A 133 -12.01 -6.01 -7.65
CA ARG A 133 -12.48 -6.98 -6.64
C ARG A 133 -12.13 -6.52 -5.24
N LEU A 134 -10.88 -6.13 -5.01
CA LEU A 134 -10.37 -5.67 -3.72
C LEU A 134 -11.15 -4.47 -3.19
N ARG A 135 -11.46 -3.50 -4.05
CA ARG A 135 -12.29 -2.34 -3.70
C ARG A 135 -13.66 -2.74 -3.18
N ARG A 136 -14.33 -3.72 -3.81
CA ARG A 136 -15.64 -4.20 -3.36
C ARG A 136 -15.56 -4.83 -1.97
N ILE A 137 -14.57 -5.69 -1.75
CA ILE A 137 -14.33 -6.35 -0.46
C ILE A 137 -14.02 -5.30 0.62
N LEU A 138 -13.15 -4.35 0.31
CA LEU A 138 -12.74 -3.27 1.21
C LEU A 138 -13.94 -2.45 1.70
N LEU A 139 -14.80 -2.01 0.77
CA LEU A 139 -15.98 -1.20 1.07
C LEU A 139 -17.04 -2.00 1.83
N ALA A 140 -17.29 -3.26 1.44
CA ALA A 140 -18.25 -4.12 2.11
C ALA A 140 -17.86 -4.39 3.57
N LYS A 141 -16.57 -4.57 3.84
CA LYS A 141 -16.06 -4.87 5.18
C LYS A 141 -15.93 -3.62 6.08
N ASN A 142 -15.80 -2.44 5.48
CA ASN A 142 -15.60 -1.18 6.22
C ASN A 142 -16.67 -0.14 5.84
N PRO A 143 -17.98 -0.41 6.07
CA PRO A 143 -19.07 0.46 5.62
C PRO A 143 -19.01 1.85 6.28
N ARG A 144 -18.60 1.92 7.55
CA ARG A 144 -18.43 3.20 8.29
C ARG A 144 -17.35 4.10 7.71
N GLN A 145 -16.38 3.52 7.00
CA GLN A 145 -15.27 4.24 6.38
C GLN A 145 -15.43 4.39 4.87
N ALA A 146 -16.57 3.95 4.30
CA ALA A 146 -16.76 3.78 2.86
C ALA A 146 -16.51 5.07 2.07
N ALA A 147 -17.02 6.21 2.52
CA ALA A 147 -16.82 7.49 1.83
C ALA A 147 -15.33 7.88 1.74
N LYS A 148 -14.60 7.75 2.85
CA LYS A 148 -13.17 8.07 2.91
C LYS A 148 -12.36 7.08 2.08
N ILE A 149 -12.67 5.79 2.16
CA ILE A 149 -12.06 4.74 1.33
C ILE A 149 -12.30 5.04 -0.15
N GLN A 150 -13.54 5.32 -0.54
CA GLN A 150 -13.93 5.60 -1.92
C GLN A 150 -13.19 6.83 -2.49
N SER A 151 -12.90 7.84 -1.68
CA SER A 151 -12.09 8.99 -2.11
C SER A 151 -10.63 8.61 -2.44
N LEU A 152 -10.12 7.51 -1.87
CA LEU A 152 -8.78 7.00 -2.12
C LEU A 152 -8.74 6.00 -3.27
N VAL A 153 -9.71 5.09 -3.36
CA VAL A 153 -9.72 3.97 -4.31
C VAL A 153 -10.65 4.19 -5.52
N GLY A 154 -11.30 5.37 -5.59
CA GLY A 154 -12.24 5.78 -6.62
C GLY A 154 -11.61 6.02 -7.99
#